data_AF-A0A1I1GQF1-F1
#
_entry.id   AF-A0A1I1GQF1-F1
#
_cell.length_a   1.000
_cell.length_b   1.000
_cell.length_c   1.000
_cell.angle_alpha   90.00
_cell.angle_beta   90.00
_cell.angle_gamma   90.00
#
_symmetry.space_group_name_H-M   'P 1'
#
loop_
_entity.id
_entity.type
_entity.pdbx_description
1 polymer ?
#
loop_
_entity_poly.entity_id
_entity_poly.type
_entity_poly.pdbx_seq_one_letter_code
_entity_poly.pdbx_strand_id
1 'polypeptide(L)'
;MKNEPSSVSSPAPGPPARRHRDRHGRGMRGPLAPPQVPLSASRSETFASLVQDSAERLRRRLPQLEGVAFEVQEVPRLSGPPGGDPAAEGVPLGGVVRGRGGRPDRIVVYRRPVELRARDRDERADLVHEVVVEQAAELLGLAPESVDPRYGED
;
A
#
# COMPACT_ATOMS: atom_id res chain seq x y z
N MET A 1 -43.32 -80.74 5.75
CA MET A 1 -44.18 -79.62 5.29
C MET A 1 -43.32 -78.70 4.45
N LYS A 2 -43.41 -78.77 3.12
CA LYS A 2 -44.28 -78.00 2.20
C LYS A 2 -43.76 -76.58 1.90
N ASN A 3 -43.23 -76.45 0.68
CA ASN A 3 -43.46 -75.40 -0.33
C ASN A 3 -42.51 -74.20 -0.42
N GLU A 4 -41.76 -74.19 -1.51
CA GLU A 4 -41.36 -73.02 -2.33
C GLU A 4 -42.61 -72.23 -2.82
N PRO A 5 -42.52 -70.95 -3.24
CA PRO A 5 -41.92 -70.64 -4.55
C PRO A 5 -41.17 -69.30 -4.69
N SER A 6 -40.11 -69.36 -5.51
CA SER A 6 -39.72 -68.49 -6.64
C SER A 6 -40.41 -67.13 -6.93
N SER A 7 -39.62 -66.30 -7.63
CA SER A 7 -39.95 -65.15 -8.53
C SER A 7 -39.76 -63.73 -7.92
N VAL A 8 -39.13 -62.72 -8.54
CA VAL A 8 -38.82 -62.41 -9.95
C VAL A 8 -37.69 -61.34 -10.07
N SER A 9 -36.88 -61.42 -11.14
CA SER A 9 -36.39 -60.36 -12.07
C SER A 9 -35.79 -59.01 -11.61
N SER A 10 -34.48 -58.84 -11.85
CA SER A 10 -33.78 -57.94 -12.82
C SER A 10 -34.21 -56.46 -13.12
N PRO A 11 -33.28 -55.61 -13.64
CA PRO A 11 -32.96 -54.25 -13.16
C PRO A 11 -33.44 -53.08 -14.06
N ALA A 12 -33.43 -51.84 -13.52
CA ALA A 12 -33.34 -50.55 -14.25
C ALA A 12 -33.23 -49.37 -13.26
N PRO A 13 -33.02 -48.10 -13.68
CA PRO A 13 -31.92 -47.49 -14.46
C PRO A 13 -31.22 -46.35 -13.65
N GLY A 14 -29.97 -45.98 -14.00
CA GLY A 14 -29.38 -44.70 -13.55
C GLY A 14 -29.71 -43.53 -14.49
N PRO A 15 -29.17 -42.32 -14.29
CA PRO A 15 -29.30 -41.40 -13.15
C PRO A 15 -30.09 -40.12 -13.55
N PRO A 16 -30.35 -39.18 -12.62
CA PRO A 16 -29.87 -37.83 -12.93
C PRO A 16 -29.09 -37.19 -11.78
N ALA A 17 -28.05 -36.45 -12.16
CA ALA A 17 -27.17 -35.68 -11.29
C ALA A 17 -27.96 -34.88 -10.23
N ARG A 18 -27.63 -35.12 -8.95
CA ARG A 18 -28.11 -34.28 -7.86
C ARG A 18 -27.40 -32.93 -7.96
N ARG A 19 -28.07 -31.99 -8.63
CA ARG A 19 -27.87 -30.55 -8.40
C ARG A 19 -27.91 -30.32 -6.90
N HIS A 20 -26.79 -29.85 -6.35
CA HIS A 20 -26.67 -29.38 -4.99
C HIS A 20 -27.62 -28.18 -4.80
N ARG A 21 -28.87 -28.46 -4.41
CA ARG A 21 -29.77 -27.44 -3.88
C ARG A 21 -29.32 -27.19 -2.47
N ASP A 22 -28.77 -26.00 -2.27
CA ASP A 22 -28.57 -25.40 -0.97
C ASP A 22 -29.90 -25.44 -0.20
N ARG A 23 -29.96 -26.31 0.81
CA ARG A 23 -31.13 -26.54 1.66
C ARG A 23 -31.07 -25.72 2.95
N HIS A 24 -30.10 -24.81 3.08
CA HIS A 24 -30.04 -23.85 4.17
C HIS A 24 -30.48 -22.49 3.63
N GLY A 25 -31.78 -22.39 3.38
CA GLY A 25 -32.37 -21.21 2.78
C GLY A 25 -32.00 -19.94 3.55
N ARG A 26 -31.46 -18.95 2.81
CA ARG A 26 -31.42 -17.52 3.16
C ARG A 26 -30.56 -17.20 4.41
N GLY A 27 -29.41 -16.54 4.31
CA GLY A 27 -28.93 -15.80 3.14
C GLY A 27 -27.68 -14.97 3.40
N MET A 28 -27.22 -14.33 2.34
CA MET A 28 -26.30 -13.20 2.41
C MET A 28 -27.12 -11.90 2.29
N ARG A 29 -27.81 -11.46 3.35
CA ARG A 29 -28.53 -10.17 3.34
C ARG A 29 -28.55 -9.52 4.72
N GLY A 30 -27.41 -9.00 5.13
CA GLY A 30 -27.27 -7.98 6.17
C GLY A 30 -25.91 -7.29 5.96
N PRO A 31 -25.81 -5.96 6.08
CA PRO A 31 -24.51 -5.30 5.97
C PRO A 31 -23.58 -5.88 7.05
N LEU A 32 -22.40 -6.34 6.63
CA LEU A 32 -21.42 -7.00 7.51
C LEU A 32 -20.81 -6.05 8.57
N ALA A 33 -21.25 -4.80 8.65
CA ALA A 33 -20.98 -3.90 9.76
C ALA A 33 -22.06 -2.79 9.83
N PRO A 34 -22.48 -2.34 11.02
CA PRO A 34 -23.24 -1.09 11.17
C PRO A 34 -22.40 0.13 10.72
N PRO A 35 -23.01 1.18 10.14
CA PRO A 35 -22.31 2.30 9.48
C PRO A 35 -21.70 3.34 10.45
N GLN A 36 -21.28 2.95 11.65
CA GLN A 36 -20.80 3.91 12.66
C GLN A 36 -19.62 3.41 13.49
N VAL A 37 -18.71 2.68 12.85
CA VAL A 37 -17.33 2.67 13.32
C VAL A 37 -16.59 3.67 12.43
N PRO A 38 -16.00 4.77 12.94
CA PRO A 38 -15.10 5.57 12.13
C PRO A 38 -14.07 4.59 11.59
N LEU A 39 -14.02 4.42 10.27
CA LEU A 39 -13.02 3.58 9.63
C LEU A 39 -11.69 4.11 10.13
N SER A 40 -11.03 3.36 11.02
CA SER A 40 -9.65 3.65 11.37
C SER A 40 -8.92 3.80 10.04
N ALA A 41 -8.31 4.95 9.80
CA ALA A 41 -7.61 5.19 8.55
C ALA A 41 -6.72 3.98 8.24
N SER A 42 -6.77 3.48 7.02
CA SER A 42 -5.92 2.34 6.66
C SER A 42 -4.45 2.68 6.95
N ARG A 43 -3.59 1.68 7.19
CA ARG A 43 -2.15 1.97 7.41
C ARG A 43 -1.55 2.80 6.27
N SER A 44 -2.03 2.53 5.05
CA SER A 44 -1.73 3.28 3.83
C SER A 44 -2.18 4.74 3.91
N GLU A 45 -3.41 5.00 4.35
CA GLU A 45 -3.92 6.37 4.55
C GLU A 45 -3.14 7.11 5.64
N THR A 46 -2.83 6.46 6.75
CA THR A 46 -2.03 7.07 7.84
C THR A 46 -0.65 7.49 7.34
N PHE A 47 0.01 6.65 6.54
CA PHE A 47 1.31 6.99 5.97
C PHE A 47 1.22 8.15 4.97
N ALA A 48 0.19 8.15 4.11
CA ALA A 48 -0.04 9.25 3.19
C ALA A 48 -0.27 10.58 3.92
N SER A 49 -0.97 10.57 5.05
CA SER A 49 -1.12 11.74 5.91
C SER A 49 0.22 12.26 6.43
N LEU A 50 1.13 11.39 6.88
CA LEU A 50 2.47 11.81 7.33
C LEU A 50 3.25 12.55 6.22
N VAL A 51 3.23 12.01 5.00
CA VAL A 51 3.89 12.64 3.85
C VAL A 51 3.25 13.99 3.53
N GLN A 52 1.92 14.07 3.53
CA GLN A 52 1.19 15.31 3.25
C GLN A 52 1.43 16.38 4.32
N ASP A 53 1.39 16.01 5.60
CA ASP A 53 1.65 16.91 6.73
C ASP A 53 3.06 17.51 6.65
N SER A 54 4.04 16.67 6.29
CA SER A 54 5.42 17.10 6.04
C SER A 54 5.50 18.06 4.85
N ALA A 55 4.90 17.70 3.72
CA ALA A 55 4.89 18.52 2.51
C ALA A 55 4.25 19.90 2.74
N GLU A 56 3.13 19.96 3.48
CA GLU A 56 2.47 21.21 3.81
C GLU A 56 3.32 22.11 4.72
N ARG A 57 4.06 21.52 5.68
CA ARG A 57 5.03 22.27 6.49
C ARG A 57 6.10 22.90 5.61
N LEU A 58 6.65 22.15 4.66
CA LEU A 58 7.68 22.66 3.75
C LEU A 58 7.13 23.73 2.80
N ARG A 59 5.95 23.53 2.19
CA ARG A 59 5.34 24.50 1.27
C ARG A 59 5.10 25.87 1.89
N ARG A 60 4.73 25.93 3.18
CA ARG A 60 4.59 27.21 3.91
C ARG A 60 5.89 28.02 3.96
N ARG A 61 7.04 27.35 3.91
CA ARG A 61 8.37 27.97 4.01
C ARG A 61 9.03 28.13 2.63
N LEU A 62 8.71 27.22 1.71
CA LEU A 62 9.33 27.07 0.41
C LEU A 62 8.24 27.05 -0.68
N PRO A 63 7.79 28.24 -1.14
CA PRO A 63 6.77 28.35 -2.19
C PRO A 63 7.18 27.66 -3.52
N GLN A 64 8.46 27.38 -3.71
CA GLN A 64 8.97 26.61 -4.87
C GLN A 64 8.37 25.20 -4.94
N LEU A 65 7.85 24.67 -3.83
CA LEU A 65 7.25 23.33 -3.75
C LEU A 65 5.74 23.30 -4.06
N GLU A 66 5.10 24.44 -4.33
CA GLU A 66 3.65 24.50 -4.63
C GLU A 66 3.27 23.70 -5.89
N GLY A 67 4.15 23.68 -6.89
CA GLY A 67 3.96 22.92 -8.13
C GLY A 67 4.42 21.46 -8.08
N VAL A 68 4.93 20.99 -6.94
CA VAL A 68 5.52 19.64 -6.79
C VAL A 68 4.48 18.70 -6.20
N ALA A 69 4.29 17.54 -6.83
CA ALA A 69 3.41 16.50 -6.31
C ALA A 69 4.15 15.57 -5.34
N PHE A 70 3.52 15.23 -4.22
CA PHE A 70 4.05 14.29 -3.23
C PHE A 70 3.26 13.00 -3.34
N GLU A 71 3.93 11.88 -3.62
CA GLU A 71 3.31 10.59 -3.89
C GLU A 71 3.86 9.50 -2.96
N VAL A 72 2.99 8.57 -2.58
CA VAL A 72 3.39 7.36 -1.86
C VAL A 72 3.40 6.19 -2.82
N GLN A 73 4.49 5.41 -2.79
CA GLN A 73 4.57 4.12 -3.47
C GLN A 73 4.92 3.02 -2.48
N GLU A 74 4.57 1.77 -2.78
CA GLU A 74 4.84 0.66 -1.87
C GLU A 74 6.33 0.35 -1.76
N VAL A 75 6.97 0.12 -2.90
CA VAL A 75 8.38 -0.27 -3.04
C VAL A 75 8.97 0.36 -4.31
N PRO A 76 10.27 0.66 -4.34
CA PRO A 76 10.95 1.10 -5.55
C PRO A 76 10.93 -0.01 -6.61
N ARG A 77 10.77 0.38 -7.88
CA ARG A 77 10.98 -0.53 -9.01
C ARG A 77 12.47 -0.58 -9.32
N LEU A 78 13.19 -1.47 -8.66
CA LEU A 78 14.63 -1.66 -8.89
C LEU A 78 14.83 -2.20 -10.32
N SER A 79 15.24 -1.33 -11.24
CA SER A 79 15.66 -1.69 -12.60
C SER A 79 17.15 -1.35 -12.72
N GLY A 80 18.00 -2.16 -12.09
CA GLY A 80 19.46 -2.01 -12.22
C GLY A 80 19.94 -2.60 -13.56
N PRO A 81 21.02 -2.06 -14.16
CA PRO A 81 21.68 -2.74 -15.28
C PRO A 81 22.18 -4.12 -14.84
N PRO A 82 22.19 -5.12 -15.74
CA PRO A 82 22.77 -6.42 -15.41
C PRO A 82 24.24 -6.24 -15.01
N GLY A 83 24.57 -6.56 -13.77
CA GLY A 83 25.95 -6.54 -13.24
C GLY A 83 26.26 -5.48 -12.18
N GLY A 84 25.34 -4.55 -11.87
CA GLY A 84 25.43 -3.75 -10.65
C GLY A 84 24.85 -4.52 -9.47
N ASP A 85 25.51 -4.53 -8.31
CA ASP A 85 24.93 -5.09 -7.08
C ASP A 85 23.96 -4.06 -6.46
N PRO A 86 22.63 -4.21 -6.61
CA PRO A 86 21.68 -3.28 -6.00
C PRO A 86 21.72 -3.32 -4.47
N ALA A 87 22.39 -4.31 -3.86
CA ALA A 87 22.58 -4.38 -2.41
C ALA A 87 23.65 -3.39 -1.90
N ALA A 88 24.54 -2.89 -2.76
CA ALA A 88 25.63 -2.00 -2.33
C ALA A 88 25.14 -0.59 -1.92
N GLU A 89 24.08 -0.09 -2.55
CA GLU A 89 23.48 1.24 -2.26
C GLU A 89 22.27 1.18 -1.33
N GLY A 90 21.76 -0.03 -1.04
CA GLY A 90 20.58 -0.24 -0.20
C GLY A 90 19.25 0.11 -0.88
N VAL A 91 18.14 -0.25 -0.23
CA VAL A 91 16.78 0.05 -0.75
C VAL A 91 16.44 1.52 -0.46
N PRO A 92 16.16 2.35 -1.49
CA PRO A 92 15.87 3.76 -1.29
C PRO A 92 14.55 3.97 -0.53
N LEU A 93 14.50 5.05 0.25
CA LEU A 93 13.32 5.46 1.02
C LEU A 93 12.45 6.47 0.28
N GLY A 94 13.04 7.25 -0.62
CA GLY A 94 12.34 8.17 -1.50
C GLY A 94 13.06 8.35 -2.82
N GLY A 95 12.50 9.19 -3.68
CA GLY A 95 13.12 9.57 -4.95
C GLY A 95 12.41 10.74 -5.62
N VAL A 96 13.17 11.46 -6.45
CA VAL A 96 12.65 12.54 -7.29
C VAL A 96 12.35 12.04 -8.70
N VAL A 97 11.13 12.28 -9.17
CA VAL A 97 10.72 12.04 -10.56
C VAL A 97 10.46 13.38 -11.24
N ARG A 98 11.38 13.79 -12.10
CA ARG A 98 11.25 15.02 -12.88
C ARG A 98 10.07 14.93 -13.85
N GLY A 99 9.24 15.97 -13.86
CA GLY A 99 8.11 16.14 -14.76
C GLY A 99 8.56 16.24 -16.21
N ARG A 100 7.76 15.71 -17.13
CA ARG A 100 7.91 15.89 -18.59
C ARG A 100 6.56 16.11 -19.23
N GLY A 101 6.52 16.91 -20.30
CA GLY A 101 5.31 17.15 -21.07
C GLY A 101 4.16 17.78 -20.27
N GLY A 102 4.46 18.80 -19.46
CA GLY A 102 3.46 19.53 -18.66
C GLY A 102 3.05 18.83 -17.35
N ARG A 103 3.64 17.69 -17.00
CA ARG A 103 3.45 17.06 -15.69
C ARG A 103 4.33 17.73 -14.64
N PRO A 104 3.87 17.86 -13.38
CA PRO A 104 4.69 18.39 -12.29
C PRO A 104 5.86 17.46 -11.95
N ASP A 105 6.90 18.04 -11.35
CA ASP A 105 7.90 17.28 -10.62
C ASP A 105 7.23 16.53 -9.45
N ARG A 106 7.78 15.37 -9.12
CA ARG A 106 7.22 14.49 -8.09
C ARG A 106 8.27 14.05 -7.10
N ILE A 107 7.93 14.14 -5.82
CA ILE A 107 8.67 13.53 -4.72
C ILE A 107 7.91 12.27 -4.32
N VAL A 108 8.58 11.13 -4.39
CA VAL A 108 8.02 9.82 -4.05
C VAL A 108 8.60 9.36 -2.73
N VAL A 109 7.75 8.88 -1.82
CA VAL A 109 8.15 8.19 -0.59
C VAL A 109 7.73 6.73 -0.66
N TYR A 110 8.66 5.81 -0.41
CA TYR A 110 8.42 4.38 -0.45
C TYR A 110 8.00 3.85 0.93
N ARG A 111 6.74 3.44 1.05
CA ARG A 111 6.14 3.05 2.33
C ARG A 111 6.82 1.83 2.96
N ARG A 112 6.97 0.72 2.22
CA ARG A 112 7.49 -0.54 2.81
C ARG A 112 8.91 -0.39 3.34
N PRO A 113 9.86 0.23 2.60
CA PRO A 113 11.21 0.47 3.12
C PRO A 113 11.24 1.32 4.39
N VAL A 114 10.35 2.32 4.53
CA VAL A 114 10.24 3.17 5.72
C VAL A 114 9.64 2.39 6.89
N GLU A 115 8.52 1.69 6.67
CA GLU A 115 7.86 0.86 7.70
C GLU A 115 8.76 -0.26 8.25
N LEU A 116 9.70 -0.77 7.45
CA LEU A 116 10.65 -1.79 7.88
C LEU A 116 11.81 -1.24 8.74
N ARG A 117 12.07 0.06 8.69
CA ARG A 117 13.15 0.71 9.43
C ARG A 117 12.68 1.37 10.72
N ALA A 118 11.45 1.90 10.73
CA ALA A 118 10.86 2.50 11.91
C ALA A 118 10.35 1.44 12.88
N ARG A 119 10.64 1.60 14.18
CA ARG A 119 10.21 0.67 15.24
C ARG A 119 8.80 0.96 15.73
N ASP A 120 8.38 2.22 15.64
CA ASP A 120 7.07 2.68 16.08
C ASP A 120 6.50 3.78 15.17
N ARG A 121 5.40 4.41 15.61
CA ARG A 121 4.69 5.41 14.84
C ARG A 121 5.42 6.75 14.78
N ASP A 122 6.15 7.10 15.84
CA ASP A 122 6.79 8.40 15.97
C ASP A 122 8.09 8.38 15.16
N GLU A 123 8.91 7.34 15.30
CA GLU A 123 10.08 7.13 14.43
C GLU A 123 9.70 7.07 12.95
N ARG A 124 8.51 6.54 12.63
CA ARG A 124 8.00 6.55 11.25
C ARG A 124 7.63 7.95 10.78
N ALA A 125 7.08 8.78 11.65
CA ALA A 125 6.75 10.16 11.31
C ALA A 125 8.02 10.98 11.06
N ASP A 126 9.03 10.78 11.89
CA ASP A 126 10.34 11.44 11.79
C ASP A 126 11.05 11.00 10.51
N LEU A 127 11.16 9.69 10.27
CA LEU A 127 11.79 9.16 9.05
C LEU A 127 11.04 9.57 7.77
N VAL A 128 9.71 9.68 7.79
CA VAL A 128 8.96 10.24 6.65
C VAL A 128 9.32 11.71 6.42
N HIS A 129 9.44 12.49 7.50
CA HIS A 129 9.79 13.89 7.39
C HIS A 129 11.21 14.09 6.85
N GLU A 130 12.20 13.36 7.37
CA GLU A 130 13.58 13.33 6.88
C GLU A 130 13.63 13.06 5.38
N VAL A 131 13.00 11.96 4.92
CA VAL A 131 12.99 11.59 3.50
C VAL A 131 12.35 12.71 2.66
N VAL A 132 11.24 13.28 3.11
CA VAL A 132 10.59 14.39 2.39
C VAL A 132 11.52 15.62 2.28
N VAL A 133 12.28 15.94 3.34
CA VAL A 133 13.26 17.02 3.34
C VAL A 133 14.41 16.73 2.38
N GLU A 134 15.00 15.53 2.44
CA GLU A 134 16.07 15.10 1.54
C GLU A 134 15.65 15.19 0.07
N GLN A 135 14.48 14.65 -0.27
CA GLN A 135 14.01 14.65 -1.66
C GLN A 135 13.62 16.06 -2.15
N ALA A 136 13.12 16.92 -1.26
CA ALA A 136 12.90 18.33 -1.59
C ALA A 136 14.22 19.07 -1.80
N ALA A 137 15.23 18.81 -0.98
CA ALA A 137 16.57 19.38 -1.12
C ALA A 137 17.23 18.95 -2.43
N GLU A 138 17.17 17.66 -2.77
CA GLU A 138 17.65 17.13 -4.05
C GLU A 138 16.93 17.79 -5.23
N LEU A 139 15.60 17.90 -5.16
CA LEU A 139 14.81 18.51 -6.24
C LEU A 139 15.21 19.97 -6.48
N LEU A 140 15.40 20.73 -5.41
CA LEU A 140 15.74 22.16 -5.43
C LEU A 140 17.25 22.44 -5.60
N GLY A 141 18.10 21.42 -5.47
CA GLY A 141 19.56 21.59 -5.50
C GLY A 141 20.10 22.33 -4.27
N LEU A 142 19.50 22.09 -3.10
CA LEU A 142 19.84 22.71 -1.83
C LEU A 142 20.43 21.68 -0.86
N ALA A 143 21.02 22.16 0.24
CA ALA A 143 21.32 21.31 1.38
C ALA A 143 20.03 21.03 2.19
N PRO A 144 19.87 19.84 2.80
CA PRO A 144 18.71 19.50 3.64
C PRO A 144 18.42 20.54 4.74
N GLU A 145 19.46 21.09 5.37
CA GLU A 145 19.35 22.08 6.45
C GLU A 145 18.81 23.43 5.94
N SER A 146 18.92 23.69 4.63
CA SER A 146 18.31 24.85 3.98
C SER A 146 16.82 24.65 3.72
N VAL A 147 16.37 23.40 3.62
CA VAL A 147 14.96 23.02 3.47
C VAL A 147 14.29 22.94 4.83
N ASP A 148 14.93 22.29 5.79
CA ASP A 148 14.55 22.33 7.21
C ASP A 148 15.79 22.50 8.12
N PRO A 149 15.94 23.64 8.83
CA PRO A 149 17.02 23.87 9.78
C PRO A 149 17.07 22.87 10.94
N ARG A 150 15.99 22.11 11.18
CA ARG A 150 15.96 21.05 12.20
C ARG A 150 16.39 19.68 11.67
N TYR A 151 16.78 19.60 10.41
CA TYR A 151 17.19 18.36 9.80
C TYR A 151 18.42 17.76 10.51
N GLY A 152 18.32 16.48 10.92
CA GLY A 152 19.37 15.78 11.65
C GLY A 152 19.51 16.17 13.12
N GLU A 153 18.58 16.98 13.65
CA GLU A 153 18.48 17.28 15.09
C GLU A 153 17.56 16.27 15.78
N ASP A 154 18.04 15.02 15.96
CA ASP A 154 17.36 13.94 16.71
C ASP A 154 18.18 13.44 17.91
#